data_AF-A0AAC9TWB3-F1
#
_entry.id   AF-A0AAC9TWB3-F1
#
_cell.length_a   1.000
_cell.length_b   1.000
_cell.length_c   1.000
_cell.angle_alpha   90.00
_cell.angle_beta   90.00
_cell.angle_gamma   90.00
#
_symmetry.space_group_name_H-M   'P 1'
#
loop_
_entity.id
_entity.type
_entity.pdbx_description
1 polymer ?
#
loop_
_entity_poly.entity_id
_entity_poly.type
_entity_poly.pdbx_seq_one_letter_code
_entity_poly.pdbx_strand_id
1 'polypeptide(L)'
;MSKKISTIFLSLFLVGILSVSCSNKDTTDPKGIEQYNGNIYVSTQSFDLSKIDLFGKGYENAYMWVSIQDSQIGIFPSKDNNTEPVYQGYFPVTGSGTDYSFSVNNGGVVGTLQFSSDGSSVTVNFTKNTVMPSIENTDIVCNKK
;
A
#
# COMPACT_ATOMS: atom_id res chain seq x y z
N MET A 1 66.40 -32.43 16.94
CA MET A 1 65.18 -31.68 16.57
C MET A 1 65.38 -31.19 15.14
N SER A 2 64.93 -31.95 14.14
CA SER A 2 63.58 -31.93 13.53
C SER A 2 63.55 -31.06 12.25
N LYS A 3 63.69 -31.75 11.10
CA LYS A 3 63.07 -31.53 9.77
C LYS A 3 63.15 -30.10 9.19
N LYS A 4 64.04 -29.79 8.24
CA LYS A 4 64.02 -30.07 6.78
C LYS A 4 62.71 -29.73 6.04
N ILE A 5 62.91 -29.23 4.80
CA ILE A 5 62.00 -29.08 3.64
C ILE A 5 61.47 -27.64 3.51
N SER A 6 62.04 -26.75 2.70
CA SER A 6 62.32 -26.77 1.24
C SER A 6 61.05 -26.61 0.39
N THR A 7 61.02 -25.50 -0.34
CA THR A 7 60.41 -25.33 -1.68
C THR A 7 58.87 -25.26 -1.77
N ILE A 8 58.35 -24.18 -2.38
CA ILE A 8 57.65 -24.17 -3.68
C ILE A 8 56.93 -22.82 -3.88
N PHE A 9 57.47 -22.01 -4.79
CA PHE A 9 56.71 -21.07 -5.61
C PHE A 9 56.14 -21.87 -6.80
N LEU A 10 54.82 -21.90 -6.99
CA LEU A 10 54.13 -22.10 -8.29
C LEU A 10 52.62 -22.16 -7.99
N SER A 11 51.85 -21.15 -8.42
CA SER A 11 51.04 -21.21 -9.65
C SER A 11 49.69 -21.90 -9.45
N LEU A 12 48.61 -21.21 -9.80
CA LEU A 12 47.88 -21.40 -11.06
C LEU A 12 46.44 -20.87 -10.87
N PHE A 13 46.05 -19.98 -11.77
CA PHE A 13 44.66 -19.74 -12.16
C PHE A 13 43.85 -21.04 -12.19
N LEU A 14 42.64 -21.04 -11.62
CA LEU A 14 41.44 -21.68 -12.21
C LEU A 14 40.20 -21.35 -11.36
N VAL A 15 39.30 -20.49 -11.85
CA VAL A 15 38.03 -20.85 -12.52
C VAL A 15 36.91 -21.24 -11.55
N GLY A 16 35.83 -20.45 -11.61
CA GLY A 16 34.48 -21.01 -11.74
C GLY A 16 33.70 -21.24 -10.45
N ILE A 17 32.83 -20.30 -10.13
CA ILE A 17 31.37 -20.48 -9.99
C ILE A 17 30.80 -19.04 -10.04
N LEU A 18 30.21 -18.58 -11.14
CA LEU A 18 28.78 -18.76 -11.41
C LEU A 18 27.98 -19.07 -10.14
N SER A 19 28.07 -18.19 -9.13
CA SER A 19 26.97 -18.04 -8.18
C SER A 19 25.84 -17.36 -8.94
N VAL A 20 25.13 -18.16 -9.73
CA VAL A 20 23.69 -18.02 -9.90
C VAL A 20 23.17 -17.81 -8.48
N SER A 21 23.00 -16.54 -8.08
CA SER A 21 22.03 -16.24 -7.05
C SER A 21 20.70 -16.56 -7.71
N CYS A 22 20.31 -17.83 -7.63
CA CYS A 22 18.94 -18.17 -7.34
C CYS A 22 18.64 -17.46 -6.02
N SER A 23 18.42 -16.14 -6.09
CA SER A 23 17.75 -15.40 -5.04
C SER A 23 16.48 -16.19 -4.84
N ASN A 24 16.37 -16.82 -3.68
CA ASN A 24 15.18 -17.52 -3.27
C ASN A 24 13.99 -16.68 -3.73
N LYS A 25 13.30 -17.17 -4.76
CA LYS A 25 11.89 -16.91 -4.91
C LYS A 25 11.26 -17.77 -3.82
N ASP A 26 11.53 -17.39 -2.57
CA ASP A 26 10.83 -17.90 -1.42
C ASP A 26 9.37 -17.69 -1.79
N THR A 27 8.70 -18.82 -1.96
CA THR A 27 7.25 -18.95 -1.96
C THR A 27 6.75 -18.55 -0.58
N THR A 28 6.98 -17.30 -0.19
CA THR A 28 6.24 -16.64 0.89
C THR A 28 4.85 -16.41 0.33
N ASP A 29 3.86 -17.01 1.00
CA ASP A 29 2.46 -16.66 0.80
C ASP A 29 2.32 -15.15 0.64
N PRO A 30 1.48 -14.68 -0.31
CA PRO A 30 1.31 -13.26 -0.50
C PRO A 30 0.83 -12.66 0.82
N LYS A 31 1.65 -11.81 1.43
CA LYS A 31 1.35 -11.18 2.72
C LYS A 31 -0.02 -10.52 2.63
N GLY A 32 -0.81 -10.62 3.70
CA GLY A 32 -2.08 -9.94 3.80
C GLY A 32 -1.88 -8.44 4.00
N ILE A 33 -2.97 -7.72 4.24
CA ILE A 33 -2.91 -6.26 4.37
C ILE A 33 -2.10 -5.82 5.60
N GLU A 34 -1.86 -6.71 6.57
CA GLU A 34 -1.05 -6.46 7.76
C GLU A 34 0.37 -5.95 7.45
N GLN A 35 0.90 -6.24 6.26
CA GLN A 35 2.20 -5.71 5.84
C GLN A 35 2.22 -4.18 5.71
N TYR A 36 1.04 -3.55 5.63
CA TYR A 36 0.89 -2.10 5.56
C TYR A 36 0.41 -1.48 6.88
N ASN A 37 0.25 -2.26 7.97
CA ASN A 37 -0.20 -1.73 9.27
C ASN A 37 0.68 -0.57 9.75
N GLY A 38 0.02 0.49 10.24
CA GLY A 38 0.65 1.74 10.67
C GLY A 38 0.91 2.74 9.54
N ASN A 39 0.66 2.38 8.28
CA ASN A 39 0.80 3.31 7.17
C ASN A 39 -0.44 4.18 7.02
N ILE A 40 -0.20 5.46 6.73
CA ILE A 40 -1.22 6.46 6.44
C ILE A 40 -0.90 7.05 5.07
N TYR A 41 -1.93 7.22 4.24
CA TYR A 41 -1.84 7.73 2.89
C TYR A 41 -2.84 8.87 2.69
N VAL A 42 -2.49 9.84 1.86
CA VAL A 42 -3.38 10.96 1.49
C VAL A 42 -3.37 11.19 -0.01
N SER A 43 -4.53 11.51 -0.58
CA SER A 43 -4.66 11.77 -2.02
C SER A 43 -3.80 12.95 -2.46
N THR A 44 -3.19 12.79 -3.62
CA THR A 44 -2.39 13.86 -4.26
C THR A 44 -3.26 14.97 -4.85
N GLN A 45 -4.50 14.64 -5.18
CA GLN A 45 -5.50 15.55 -5.73
C GLN A 45 -6.62 15.76 -4.72
N SER A 46 -7.25 16.93 -4.78
CA SER A 46 -8.46 17.25 -4.02
C SER A 46 -9.71 17.03 -4.85
N PHE A 47 -10.84 16.85 -4.17
CA PHE A 47 -12.16 16.64 -4.76
C PHE A 47 -13.19 17.55 -4.09
N ASP A 48 -14.19 17.98 -4.86
CA ASP A 48 -15.30 18.78 -4.36
C ASP A 48 -16.38 17.89 -3.73
N LEU A 49 -16.46 17.91 -2.40
CA LEU A 49 -17.52 17.25 -1.63
C LEU A 49 -18.55 18.25 -1.09
N SER A 50 -18.46 19.53 -1.47
CA SER A 50 -19.29 20.60 -0.91
C SER A 50 -20.78 20.41 -1.16
N LYS A 51 -21.12 19.63 -2.20
CA LYS A 51 -22.48 19.31 -2.62
C LYS A 51 -23.07 18.09 -1.93
N ILE A 52 -22.29 17.39 -1.11
CA ILE A 52 -22.77 16.28 -0.28
C ILE A 52 -23.26 16.86 1.04
N ASP A 53 -24.53 16.64 1.36
CA ASP A 53 -25.21 17.20 2.53
C ASP A 53 -24.47 16.91 3.85
N LEU A 54 -23.74 15.80 3.94
CA LEU A 54 -22.96 15.40 5.11
C LEU A 54 -21.73 16.29 5.36
N PHE A 55 -21.12 16.87 4.31
CA PHE A 55 -19.85 17.58 4.40
C PHE A 55 -20.00 19.12 4.33
N GLY A 56 -20.84 19.59 3.41
CA GLY A 56 -21.10 21.01 3.19
C GLY A 56 -19.92 21.82 2.63
N LYS A 57 -20.09 23.14 2.49
CA LYS A 57 -19.16 24.05 1.78
C LYS A 57 -17.69 24.03 2.23
N GLY A 58 -17.40 23.56 3.44
CA GLY A 58 -16.02 23.45 3.92
C GLY A 58 -15.18 22.37 3.22
N TYR A 59 -15.78 21.55 2.36
CA TYR A 59 -15.15 20.43 1.66
C TYR A 59 -15.07 20.62 0.13
N GLU A 60 -15.01 21.86 -0.35
CA GLU A 60 -14.73 22.14 -1.78
C GLU A 60 -13.37 21.59 -2.23
N ASN A 61 -12.40 21.52 -1.30
CA ASN A 61 -11.07 20.93 -1.52
C ASN A 61 -10.83 19.84 -0.47
N ALA A 62 -11.47 18.69 -0.62
CA ALA A 62 -11.27 17.55 0.26
C ALA A 62 -10.23 16.58 -0.29
N TYR A 63 -9.47 15.97 0.59
CA TYR A 63 -8.47 14.95 0.30
C TYR A 63 -8.91 13.62 0.89
N MET A 64 -8.68 12.54 0.16
CA MET A 64 -8.98 11.20 0.63
C MET A 64 -7.83 10.70 1.49
N TRP A 65 -8.13 10.36 2.73
CA TRP A 65 -7.18 9.71 3.63
C TRP A 65 -7.47 8.23 3.74
N VAL A 66 -6.40 7.45 3.78
CA VAL A 66 -6.43 5.99 3.95
C VAL A 66 -5.46 5.64 5.08
N SER A 67 -5.93 4.91 6.08
CA SER A 67 -5.08 4.39 7.16
C SER A 67 -5.25 2.89 7.27
N ILE A 68 -4.15 2.18 7.51
CA ILE A 68 -4.15 0.73 7.70
C ILE A 68 -3.78 0.44 9.15
N GLN A 69 -4.69 -0.20 9.88
CA GLN A 69 -4.50 -0.55 11.28
C GLN A 69 -5.15 -1.89 11.58
N ASP A 70 -4.49 -2.74 12.38
CA ASP A 70 -5.03 -4.02 12.84
C ASP A 70 -5.56 -4.91 11.69
N SER A 71 -4.87 -4.87 10.55
CA SER A 71 -5.23 -5.58 9.31
C SER A 71 -6.56 -5.13 8.69
N GLN A 72 -6.98 -3.91 9.00
CA GLN A 72 -8.17 -3.26 8.50
C GLN A 72 -7.82 -1.91 7.88
N ILE A 73 -8.75 -1.36 7.12
CA ILE A 73 -8.60 -0.05 6.47
C ILE A 73 -9.62 0.94 7.02
N GLY A 74 -9.15 2.17 7.28
CA GLY A 74 -9.98 3.36 7.45
C GLY A 74 -9.87 4.23 6.21
N ILE A 75 -11.00 4.67 5.67
CA ILE A 75 -11.06 5.66 4.58
C ILE A 75 -11.92 6.82 5.03
N PHE A 76 -11.40 8.05 4.94
CA PHE A 76 -12.16 9.24 5.30
C PHE A 76 -11.71 10.47 4.50
N PRO A 77 -12.62 11.31 4.01
CA PRO A 77 -12.24 12.58 3.41
C PRO A 77 -11.95 13.64 4.49
N SER A 78 -10.94 14.48 4.26
CA SER A 78 -10.61 15.62 5.11
C SER A 78 -10.35 16.87 4.28
N LYS A 79 -10.69 18.04 4.82
CA LYS A 79 -10.32 19.34 4.22
C LYS A 79 -8.84 19.69 4.34
N ASP A 80 -8.08 18.93 5.13
CA ASP A 80 -6.65 19.10 5.35
C ASP A 80 -5.90 17.86 4.83
N ASN A 81 -4.78 18.09 4.14
CA ASN A 81 -3.87 17.05 3.65
C ASN A 81 -2.56 16.95 4.46
N ASN A 82 -2.43 17.68 5.56
CA ASN A 82 -1.25 17.66 6.43
C ASN A 82 -1.52 16.99 7.78
N THR A 83 -2.75 17.07 8.28
CA THR A 83 -3.16 16.45 9.54
C THR A 83 -4.08 15.28 9.26
N GLU A 84 -3.70 14.09 9.75
CA GLU A 84 -4.53 12.89 9.67
C GLU A 84 -5.88 13.13 10.37
N PRO A 85 -7.01 12.78 9.75
CA PRO A 85 -8.33 12.93 10.35
C PRO A 85 -8.61 11.80 11.36
N VAL A 86 -9.65 12.01 12.19
CA VAL A 86 -10.23 10.91 12.96
C VAL A 86 -11.14 10.08 12.06
N TYR A 87 -10.80 8.81 11.87
CA TYR A 87 -11.59 7.87 11.09
C TYR A 87 -12.86 7.46 11.85
N GLN A 88 -13.96 7.32 11.12
CA GLN A 88 -15.25 6.89 11.67
C GLN A 88 -15.32 5.37 11.90
N GLY A 89 -14.37 4.62 11.35
CA GLY A 89 -14.28 3.18 11.52
C GLY A 89 -13.21 2.55 10.64
N TYR A 90 -12.81 1.36 11.03
CA TYR A 90 -11.95 0.47 10.27
C TYR A 90 -12.76 -0.75 9.84
N PHE A 91 -12.54 -1.21 8.62
CA PHE A 91 -13.26 -2.34 8.04
C PHE A 91 -12.31 -3.34 7.38
N PRO A 92 -12.68 -4.63 7.34
CA PRO A 92 -11.85 -5.65 6.73
C PRO A 92 -11.79 -5.48 5.21
N VAL A 93 -10.73 -6.04 4.63
CA VAL A 93 -10.54 -6.16 3.18
C VAL A 93 -10.33 -7.62 2.80
N THR A 94 -10.53 -7.92 1.53
CA THR A 94 -10.23 -9.22 0.92
C THR A 94 -9.21 -9.02 -0.19
N GLY A 95 -8.12 -9.77 -0.16
CA GLY A 95 -7.06 -9.69 -1.17
C GLY A 95 -5.72 -10.18 -0.65
N SER A 96 -4.67 -9.98 -1.42
CA SER A 96 -3.32 -10.44 -1.07
C SER A 96 -2.25 -9.70 -1.89
N GLY A 97 -1.04 -9.57 -1.35
CA GLY A 97 0.06 -8.92 -2.06
C GLY A 97 -0.13 -7.41 -2.15
N THR A 98 -0.40 -6.90 -3.35
CA THR A 98 -0.64 -5.47 -3.61
C THR A 98 -2.09 -5.12 -3.87
N ASP A 99 -2.95 -6.13 -4.04
CA ASP A 99 -4.30 -5.95 -4.59
C ASP A 99 -5.34 -6.43 -3.58
N TYR A 100 -6.20 -5.50 -3.16
CA TYR A 100 -7.26 -5.73 -2.19
C TYR A 100 -8.59 -5.14 -2.65
N SER A 101 -9.66 -5.62 -2.06
CA SER A 101 -11.03 -5.18 -2.30
C SER A 101 -11.75 -4.98 -0.97
N PHE A 102 -12.71 -4.06 -0.95
CA PHE A 102 -13.54 -3.78 0.21
C PHE A 102 -14.99 -3.58 -0.19
N SER A 103 -15.89 -3.85 0.76
CA SER A 103 -17.32 -3.62 0.64
C SER A 103 -17.87 -3.24 2.01
N VAL A 104 -18.46 -2.06 2.11
CA VAL A 104 -19.03 -1.53 3.36
C VAL A 104 -20.47 -1.07 3.14
N ASN A 105 -21.18 -0.78 4.23
CA ASN A 105 -22.58 -0.35 4.22
C ASN A 105 -23.48 -1.31 3.42
N ASN A 106 -23.31 -2.62 3.65
CA ASN A 106 -24.02 -3.69 2.92
C ASN A 106 -23.87 -3.57 1.38
N GLY A 107 -22.67 -3.22 0.91
CA GLY A 107 -22.39 -3.03 -0.52
C GLY A 107 -22.89 -1.69 -1.07
N GLY A 108 -23.18 -0.71 -0.23
CA GLY A 108 -23.42 0.68 -0.62
C GLY A 108 -22.14 1.37 -1.11
N VAL A 109 -20.98 0.97 -0.58
CA VAL A 109 -19.67 1.42 -1.05
C VAL A 109 -18.79 0.20 -1.29
N VAL A 110 -18.29 0.06 -2.51
CA VAL A 110 -17.45 -1.05 -2.97
C VAL A 110 -16.27 -0.46 -3.72
N GLY A 111 -15.09 -1.01 -3.50
CA GLY A 111 -13.90 -0.56 -4.20
C GLY A 111 -12.72 -1.51 -4.07
N THR A 112 -11.63 -1.09 -4.69
CA THR A 112 -10.35 -1.77 -4.68
C THR A 112 -9.26 -0.85 -4.15
N LEU A 113 -8.18 -1.48 -3.69
CA LEU A 113 -6.95 -0.87 -3.23
C LEU A 113 -5.82 -1.56 -3.98
N GLN A 114 -4.98 -0.77 -4.64
CA GLN A 114 -3.77 -1.26 -5.28
C GLN A 114 -2.56 -0.52 -4.71
N PHE A 115 -1.78 -1.20 -3.88
CA PHE A 115 -0.55 -0.67 -3.31
C PHE A 115 0.57 -0.71 -4.35
N SER A 116 1.43 0.30 -4.35
CA SER A 116 2.68 0.24 -5.10
C SER A 116 3.57 -0.87 -4.56
N SER A 117 4.45 -1.41 -5.39
CA SER A 117 5.35 -2.51 -5.00
C SER A 117 6.30 -2.17 -3.85
N ASP A 118 6.59 -0.87 -3.65
CA ASP A 118 7.39 -0.34 -2.54
C ASP A 118 6.54 0.14 -1.34
N GLY A 119 5.21 0.06 -1.45
CA GLY A 119 4.25 0.51 -0.44
C GLY A 119 4.23 2.03 -0.21
N SER A 120 4.85 2.82 -1.10
CA SER A 120 4.88 4.29 -1.04
C SER A 120 3.57 4.96 -1.44
N SER A 121 2.69 4.25 -2.16
CA SER A 121 1.36 4.74 -2.52
C SER A 121 0.31 3.63 -2.50
N VAL A 122 -0.95 4.06 -2.46
CA VAL A 122 -2.12 3.22 -2.67
C VAL A 122 -3.08 3.93 -3.61
N THR A 123 -3.52 3.23 -4.65
CA THR A 123 -4.60 3.68 -5.53
C THR A 123 -5.91 3.12 -5.02
N VAL A 124 -6.87 4.00 -4.72
CA VAL A 124 -8.24 3.64 -4.35
C VAL A 124 -9.13 3.82 -5.58
N ASN A 125 -9.91 2.80 -5.93
CA ASN A 125 -10.91 2.91 -6.99
C ASN A 125 -12.26 2.45 -6.45
N PHE A 126 -13.26 3.33 -6.47
CA PHE A 126 -14.62 2.98 -6.07
C PHE A 126 -15.39 2.45 -7.28
N THR A 127 -15.79 1.19 -7.27
CA THR A 127 -16.66 0.64 -8.33
C THR A 127 -18.14 0.93 -8.05
N LYS A 128 -18.46 1.26 -6.79
CA LYS A 128 -19.77 1.74 -6.36
C LYS A 128 -19.60 2.62 -5.12
N ASN A 129 -20.29 3.76 -5.07
CA ASN A 129 -20.31 4.65 -3.92
C ASN A 129 -21.61 5.45 -3.88
N THR A 130 -22.61 4.93 -3.16
CA THR A 130 -23.92 5.60 -3.04
C THR A 130 -23.88 6.93 -2.29
N VAL A 131 -22.81 7.22 -1.55
CA VAL A 131 -22.62 8.48 -0.82
C VAL A 131 -22.01 9.53 -1.76
N MET A 132 -21.12 9.11 -2.65
CA MET A 132 -20.35 9.98 -3.53
C MET A 132 -20.17 9.34 -4.91
N PRO A 133 -21.23 9.32 -5.75
CA PRO A 133 -21.18 8.64 -7.05
C PRO A 133 -20.19 9.28 -8.03
N SER A 134 -19.84 10.56 -7.83
CA SER A 134 -19.00 11.34 -8.75
C SER A 134 -17.54 10.88 -8.85
N ILE A 135 -17.06 10.01 -7.96
CA ILE A 135 -15.71 9.42 -8.02
C ILE A 135 -15.71 7.94 -8.36
N GLU A 136 -16.87 7.38 -8.68
CA GLU A 136 -16.91 6.00 -9.15
C GLU A 136 -16.05 5.84 -10.40
N ASN A 137 -15.33 4.71 -10.49
CA ASN A 137 -14.45 4.34 -11.58
C ASN A 137 -13.32 5.37 -11.85
N THR A 138 -12.95 6.14 -10.83
CA THR A 138 -11.81 7.06 -10.87
C THR A 138 -10.70 6.56 -9.95
N ASP A 139 -9.48 6.51 -10.47
CA ASP A 139 -8.30 6.16 -9.68
C ASP A 139 -7.87 7.33 -8.80
N ILE A 140 -7.93 7.13 -7.48
CA ILE A 140 -7.51 8.09 -6.48
C ILE A 140 -6.18 7.63 -5.92
N VAL A 141 -5.10 8.27 -6.37
CA VAL A 141 -3.74 7.96 -5.91
C VAL A 141 -3.44 8.70 -4.61
N CYS A 142 -3.21 7.92 -3.55
CA CYS A 142 -2.82 8.38 -2.23
C CYS A 142 -1.36 8.04 -1.94
N ASN A 143 -0.56 9.03 -1.57
CA ASN A 143 0.84 8.85 -1.21
C ASN A 143 0.99 8.70 0.29
N LYS A 144 1.95 7.87 0.71
CA LYS A 144 2.30 7.68 2.12
C LYS A 144 2.74 9.01 2.73
N LYS A 145 2.25 9.30 3.94
CA LYS A 145 2.62 10.49 4.73
C LYS A 145 3.81 10.24 5.66
#